data_AF-A0A928V3I2-F1
#
_entry.id   AF-A0A928V3I2-F1
#
_cell.length_a   1.000
_cell.length_b   1.000
_cell.length_c   1.000
_cell.angle_alpha   90.00
_cell.angle_beta   90.00
_cell.angle_gamma   90.00
#
_symmetry.space_group_name_H-M   'P 1'
#
loop_
_entity.id
_entity.type
_entity.pdbx_description
1 polymer ?
#
loop_
_entity_poly.entity_id
_entity_poly.type
_entity_poly.pdbx_seq_one_letter_code
_entity_poly.pdbx_strand_id
1 'polypeptide(L)'
;MSANPVTITNGQASVSYTANGCAGRDDITATANLNGTLLTAKGSINVELDTISSIQFVDATPQQISLKGTGGNETASVRFLVRGSTGAPIKGTCVEFDLNTRAGGVDLVNSKCDSSDAPDAKRAKTNEEGHATIVVQAGSVATPITVNARHLDTGLSTQSRNLYVSTGVPDQKSMSLSASVRNPNAWNVDGENVSFTIRLADAFNNPPADGTSVSFTTSGGSITPSCTTANGVCSVTWTSQNPRPDPRPATPSRVGHVRVLAHTTGNESFMDVNGNGWYDFDVDVFASNNAACEFNVPPASAEMGRLACDDLGEAFLDSNHSGKFDNGEWFMDFNQNGARDVADGLYNGVLCREQDATDGKCTRSGVTIRRDYLIIMSSNIPYTENGRLQGQPAVLPYTGGNFEAWLADQHGNPLPAGTKVLFSAANARGMAVTPRDEITIPSTYDTQILIAGATMTGNDVPSGYLEVVITTPDGLVTSMMTRISSPPPTIPTPNPTPTPNPE
;
A
#
# COMPACT_ATOMS: atom_id res chain seq x y z
N MET A 1 -43.25 1.05 27.87
CA MET A 1 -43.99 0.18 28.81
C MET A 1 -43.77 0.69 30.22
N SER A 2 -44.82 0.80 31.00
CA SER A 2 -44.77 1.26 32.39
C SER A 2 -44.64 0.07 33.35
N ALA A 3 -44.05 0.29 34.53
CA ALA A 3 -43.99 -0.72 35.57
C ALA A 3 -45.41 -1.08 36.05
N ASN A 4 -45.70 -2.38 36.13
CA ASN A 4 -46.98 -2.91 36.61
C ASN A 4 -46.72 -4.25 37.31
N PRO A 5 -47.07 -4.45 38.59
CA PRO A 5 -47.79 -3.54 39.49
C PRO A 5 -46.94 -2.37 40.02
N VAL A 6 -47.59 -1.29 40.46
CA VAL A 6 -46.97 -0.10 41.06
C VAL A 6 -47.26 -0.07 42.57
N THR A 7 -46.25 0.16 43.40
CA THR A 7 -46.42 0.31 44.85
C THR A 7 -47.07 1.64 45.22
N ILE A 8 -48.10 1.58 46.05
CA ILE A 8 -48.82 2.74 46.57
C ILE A 8 -48.08 3.26 47.81
N THR A 9 -47.75 4.55 47.84
CA THR A 9 -47.18 5.23 49.02
C THR A 9 -48.06 6.40 49.38
N ASN A 10 -48.55 6.48 50.62
CA ASN A 10 -49.47 7.53 51.09
C ASN A 10 -50.72 7.73 50.20
N GLY A 11 -51.27 6.65 49.64
CA GLY A 11 -52.46 6.70 48.80
C GLY A 11 -52.24 7.18 47.35
N GLN A 12 -50.98 7.42 46.95
CA GLN A 12 -50.63 7.72 45.55
C GLN A 12 -49.75 6.62 44.95
N ALA A 13 -49.96 6.36 43.67
CA ALA A 13 -49.09 5.57 42.83
C ALA A 13 -48.63 6.44 41.66
N SER A 14 -47.33 6.46 41.39
CA SER A 14 -46.74 7.21 40.27
C SER A 14 -46.04 6.24 39.34
N VAL A 15 -46.20 6.45 38.05
CA VAL A 15 -45.57 5.62 37.03
C VAL A 15 -45.06 6.49 35.90
N SER A 16 -43.89 6.14 35.36
CA SER A 16 -43.35 6.80 34.19
C SER A 16 -43.94 6.17 32.93
N TYR A 17 -44.54 7.02 32.09
CA TYR A 17 -44.95 6.67 30.74
C TYR A 17 -43.89 7.16 29.75
N THR A 18 -43.53 6.32 28.79
CA THR A 18 -42.62 6.67 27.70
C THR A 18 -43.31 6.31 26.39
N ALA A 19 -43.55 7.32 25.56
CA ALA A 19 -44.05 7.14 24.21
C ALA A 19 -42.94 6.58 23.32
N ASN A 20 -43.22 5.47 22.63
CA ASN A 20 -42.28 4.83 21.71
C ASN A 20 -42.76 5.00 20.25
N GLY A 21 -42.91 6.25 19.79
CA GLY A 21 -43.09 6.57 18.36
C GLY A 21 -44.51 6.51 17.79
N CYS A 22 -45.55 6.28 18.61
CA CYS A 22 -46.95 6.43 18.19
C CYS A 22 -47.46 7.83 18.53
N ALA A 23 -48.25 8.43 17.64
CA ALA A 23 -48.94 9.69 17.88
C ALA A 23 -50.45 9.49 17.95
N GLY A 24 -51.14 10.39 18.66
CA GLY A 24 -52.56 10.34 18.90
C GLY A 24 -52.91 9.99 20.34
N ARG A 25 -54.18 9.62 20.55
CA ARG A 25 -54.75 9.42 21.89
C ARG A 25 -54.37 8.05 22.44
N ASP A 26 -53.60 8.04 23.53
CA ASP A 26 -53.30 6.86 24.33
C ASP A 26 -54.20 6.81 25.56
N ASP A 27 -54.97 5.73 25.68
CA ASP A 27 -55.83 5.47 26.84
C ASP A 27 -55.03 4.79 27.96
N ILE A 28 -55.01 5.42 29.14
CA ILE A 28 -54.38 4.90 30.35
C ILE A 28 -55.47 4.39 31.28
N THR A 29 -55.37 3.12 31.66
CA THR A 29 -56.28 2.49 32.63
C THR A 29 -55.52 2.15 33.91
N ALA A 30 -55.97 2.70 35.03
CA ALA A 30 -55.50 2.32 36.36
C ALA A 30 -56.54 1.42 37.03
N THR A 31 -56.10 0.28 37.56
CA THR A 31 -56.93 -0.64 38.33
C THR A 31 -56.37 -0.82 39.73
N ALA A 32 -57.25 -0.86 40.73
CA ALA A 32 -56.89 -1.09 42.12
C ALA A 32 -57.90 -2.05 42.75
N ASN A 33 -57.42 -3.04 43.52
CA ASN A 33 -58.29 -3.96 44.25
C ASN A 33 -58.36 -3.52 45.71
N LEU A 34 -59.54 -3.07 46.17
CA LEU A 34 -59.80 -2.66 47.54
C LEU A 34 -60.84 -3.59 48.15
N ASN A 35 -60.45 -4.37 49.17
CA ASN A 35 -61.33 -5.28 49.90
C ASN A 35 -62.12 -6.25 48.98
N GLY A 36 -61.50 -6.73 47.90
CA GLY A 36 -62.11 -7.65 46.94
C GLY A 36 -62.92 -6.98 45.82
N THR A 37 -63.03 -5.64 45.81
CA THR A 37 -63.68 -4.87 44.74
C THR A 37 -62.64 -4.26 43.82
N LEU A 38 -62.72 -4.58 42.52
CA LEU A 38 -61.86 -3.96 41.50
C LEU A 38 -62.38 -2.58 41.13
N LEU A 39 -61.63 -1.54 41.48
CA LEU A 39 -61.87 -0.17 41.08
C LEU A 39 -61.06 0.13 39.83
N THR A 40 -61.65 0.87 38.88
CA THR A 40 -61.02 1.25 37.62
C THR A 40 -61.16 2.75 37.40
N ALA A 41 -60.06 3.41 37.04
CA ALA A 41 -60.03 4.79 36.56
C ALA A 41 -59.41 4.82 35.17
N LYS A 42 -59.95 5.67 34.29
CA LYS A 42 -59.42 5.87 32.93
C LYS A 42 -59.01 7.32 32.77
N GLY A 43 -57.85 7.53 32.18
CA GLY A 43 -57.38 8.81 31.66
C GLY A 43 -56.89 8.62 30.24
N SER A 44 -56.64 9.71 29.53
CA SER A 44 -55.96 9.62 28.25
C SER A 44 -54.90 10.70 28.14
N ILE A 45 -53.80 10.38 27.48
CA ILE A 45 -52.75 11.33 27.11
C ILE A 45 -52.78 11.42 25.58
N ASN A 46 -52.72 12.64 25.05
CA ASN A 46 -52.54 12.82 23.61
C ASN A 46 -51.04 12.96 23.35
N VAL A 47 -50.48 12.03 22.59
CA VAL A 47 -49.08 12.08 22.16
C VAL A 47 -49.02 12.87 20.86
N GLU A 48 -48.31 14.00 20.87
CA GLU A 48 -48.13 14.80 19.66
C GLU A 48 -47.26 14.07 18.63
N LEU A 49 -47.48 14.37 17.34
CA LEU A 49 -46.58 13.90 16.29
C LEU A 49 -45.20 14.50 16.52
N ASP A 50 -44.18 13.66 16.53
CA ASP A 50 -42.81 14.16 16.56
C ASP A 50 -42.56 14.99 15.30
N THR A 51 -41.96 16.16 15.49
CA THR A 51 -41.67 17.09 14.40
C THR A 51 -40.31 16.77 13.82
N ILE A 52 -40.20 16.77 12.49
CA ILE A 52 -38.93 16.47 11.83
C ILE A 52 -37.92 17.56 12.18
N SER A 53 -36.78 17.15 12.72
CA SER A 53 -35.72 18.05 13.17
C SER A 53 -34.47 17.98 12.30
N SER A 54 -34.13 16.80 11.76
CA SER A 54 -32.94 16.65 10.91
C SER A 54 -33.04 15.49 9.91
N ILE A 55 -32.22 15.60 8.86
CA ILE A 55 -31.92 14.52 7.92
C ILE A 55 -30.41 14.25 8.01
N GLN A 56 -30.02 12.99 8.17
CA GLN A 56 -28.63 12.57 8.34
C GLN A 56 -28.24 11.57 7.26
N PHE A 57 -27.09 11.79 6.61
CA PHE A 57 -26.51 10.77 5.74
C PHE A 57 -26.06 9.55 6.55
N VAL A 58 -26.40 8.36 6.07
CA VAL A 58 -26.07 7.08 6.71
C VAL A 58 -24.90 6.44 5.99
N ASP A 59 -25.11 6.04 4.74
CA ASP A 59 -24.10 5.38 3.90
C ASP A 59 -24.43 5.46 2.40
N ALA A 60 -23.41 5.15 1.59
CA ALA A 60 -23.51 4.83 0.18
C ALA A 60 -22.82 3.49 -0.03
N THR A 61 -23.55 2.49 -0.52
CA THR A 61 -23.05 1.11 -0.63
C THR A 61 -23.26 0.57 -2.05
N PRO A 62 -22.18 0.20 -2.77
CA PRO A 62 -20.77 0.48 -2.43
C PRO A 62 -20.43 1.99 -2.51
N GLN A 63 -19.30 2.39 -1.93
CA GLN A 63 -18.78 3.77 -2.01
C GLN A 63 -18.12 4.08 -3.36
N GLN A 64 -17.70 3.04 -4.07
CA GLN A 64 -17.20 3.11 -5.44
C GLN A 64 -18.16 2.34 -6.34
N ILE A 65 -18.56 2.97 -7.44
CA ILE A 65 -19.24 2.29 -8.55
C ILE A 65 -18.38 2.32 -9.80
N SER A 66 -18.45 1.26 -10.59
CA SER A 66 -17.76 1.13 -11.86
C SER A 66 -18.41 2.02 -12.93
N LEU A 67 -17.62 2.48 -13.91
CA LEU A 67 -18.13 3.18 -15.08
C LEU A 67 -19.20 2.34 -15.78
N LYS A 68 -20.23 3.00 -16.31
CA LYS A 68 -21.29 2.33 -17.04
C LYS A 68 -20.75 1.50 -18.21
N GLY A 69 -21.19 0.26 -18.31
CA GLY A 69 -20.79 -0.70 -19.33
C GLY A 69 -19.48 -1.44 -19.05
N THR A 70 -18.74 -1.12 -17.98
CA THR A 70 -17.46 -1.79 -17.65
C THR A 70 -17.63 -3.13 -16.92
N GLY A 71 -18.86 -3.52 -16.58
CA GLY A 71 -19.17 -4.85 -16.06
C GLY A 71 -18.92 -5.05 -14.56
N GLY A 72 -18.50 -3.99 -13.85
CA GLY A 72 -18.43 -3.98 -12.39
C GLY A 72 -19.74 -3.57 -11.70
N ASN A 73 -19.67 -3.14 -10.44
CA ASN A 73 -20.84 -2.63 -9.72
C ASN A 73 -21.19 -1.23 -10.20
N GLU A 74 -22.13 -1.10 -11.12
CA GLU A 74 -22.50 0.19 -11.74
C GLU A 74 -23.61 0.95 -10.99
N THR A 75 -24.01 0.47 -9.82
CA THR A 75 -25.05 1.12 -9.00
C THR A 75 -24.68 1.14 -7.53
N ALA A 76 -25.13 2.17 -6.82
CA ALA A 76 -24.98 2.28 -5.37
C ALA A 76 -26.30 2.66 -4.72
N SER A 77 -26.58 2.07 -3.56
CA SER A 77 -27.70 2.45 -2.70
C SER A 77 -27.23 3.52 -1.71
N VAL A 78 -27.93 4.65 -1.65
CA VAL A 78 -27.62 5.79 -0.78
C VAL A 78 -28.75 5.98 0.22
N ARG A 79 -28.43 5.95 1.51
CA ARG A 79 -29.43 6.01 2.60
C ARG A 79 -29.29 7.27 3.44
N PHE A 80 -30.44 7.82 3.81
CA PHE A 80 -30.58 8.95 4.72
C PHE A 80 -31.55 8.61 5.83
N LEU A 81 -31.23 8.99 7.06
CA LEU A 81 -32.06 8.82 8.25
C LEU A 81 -32.75 10.14 8.59
N VAL A 82 -34.08 10.12 8.68
CA VAL A 82 -34.87 11.27 9.15
C VAL A 82 -35.14 11.12 10.65
N ARG A 83 -34.78 12.14 11.44
CA ARG A 83 -35.00 12.16 12.89
C ARG A 83 -35.93 13.29 13.30
N GLY A 84 -36.76 13.00 14.29
CA GLY A 84 -37.60 13.97 14.95
C GLY A 84 -36.87 14.76 16.03
N SER A 85 -37.57 15.74 16.61
CA SER A 85 -37.12 16.60 17.70
C SER A 85 -36.78 15.83 18.98
N THR A 86 -37.39 14.65 19.17
CA THR A 86 -37.08 13.75 20.30
C THR A 86 -35.82 12.90 20.07
N GLY A 87 -35.24 12.95 18.87
CA GLY A 87 -34.16 12.09 18.42
C GLY A 87 -34.63 10.74 17.84
N ALA A 88 -35.92 10.41 17.93
CA ALA A 88 -36.49 9.19 17.35
C ALA A 88 -36.49 9.22 15.81
N PRO A 89 -36.38 8.05 15.14
CA PRO A 89 -36.54 7.97 13.69
C PRO A 89 -37.98 8.26 13.26
N ILE A 90 -38.16 8.94 12.13
CA ILE A 90 -39.48 9.28 11.56
C ILE A 90 -39.77 8.40 10.34
N LYS A 91 -40.79 7.55 10.44
CA LYS A 91 -41.24 6.65 9.38
C LYS A 91 -42.32 7.27 8.48
N GLY A 92 -42.43 6.77 7.24
CA GLY A 92 -43.51 7.09 6.31
C GLY A 92 -43.47 8.49 5.70
N THR A 93 -42.39 9.26 5.91
CA THR A 93 -42.27 10.62 5.39
C THR A 93 -41.49 10.67 4.09
N CYS A 94 -41.77 11.65 3.23
CA CYS A 94 -41.24 11.70 1.87
C CYS A 94 -39.97 12.54 1.76
N VAL A 95 -38.92 11.93 1.18
CA VAL A 95 -37.65 12.60 0.86
C VAL A 95 -37.44 12.60 -0.64
N GLU A 96 -37.12 13.76 -1.19
CA GLU A 96 -36.73 13.96 -2.58
C GLU A 96 -35.21 14.02 -2.72
N PHE A 97 -34.71 13.44 -3.80
CA PHE A 97 -33.29 13.31 -4.08
C PHE A 97 -32.92 14.03 -5.38
N ASP A 98 -31.73 14.63 -5.39
CA ASP A 98 -31.13 15.15 -6.61
C ASP A 98 -29.61 14.94 -6.58
N LEU A 99 -28.98 14.96 -7.76
CA LEU A 99 -27.54 14.83 -7.90
C LEU A 99 -26.87 16.20 -8.01
N ASN A 100 -25.66 16.32 -7.48
CA ASN A 100 -24.82 17.49 -7.71
C ASN A 100 -24.34 17.61 -9.18
N THR A 101 -24.22 16.49 -9.89
CA THR A 101 -23.76 16.42 -11.28
C THR A 101 -24.44 15.29 -12.03
N ARG A 102 -24.62 15.49 -13.34
CA ARG A 102 -25.09 14.47 -14.30
C ARG A 102 -24.03 14.19 -15.37
N ALA A 103 -22.78 14.57 -15.11
CA ALA A 103 -21.65 14.34 -16.01
C ALA A 103 -21.53 12.84 -16.34
N GLY A 104 -21.24 12.51 -17.59
CA GLY A 104 -21.20 11.12 -18.06
C GLY A 104 -22.55 10.39 -18.04
N GLY A 105 -23.66 11.08 -17.79
CA GLY A 105 -24.99 10.45 -17.74
C GLY A 105 -25.29 9.70 -16.44
N VAL A 106 -24.61 10.05 -15.34
CA VAL A 106 -25.00 9.61 -13.99
C VAL A 106 -26.47 10.01 -13.73
N ASP A 107 -27.26 9.10 -13.19
CA ASP A 107 -28.66 9.36 -12.85
C ASP A 107 -29.08 8.66 -11.56
N LEU A 108 -30.27 9.00 -11.06
CA LEU A 108 -30.94 8.31 -9.97
C LEU A 108 -32.01 7.39 -10.56
N VAL A 109 -32.23 6.23 -9.95
CA VAL A 109 -33.35 5.37 -10.33
C VAL A 109 -34.67 6.06 -9.98
N ASN A 110 -35.60 6.08 -10.94
CA ASN A 110 -36.95 6.60 -10.73
C ASN A 110 -37.62 5.91 -9.55
N SER A 111 -38.13 6.71 -8.61
CA SER A 111 -38.73 6.24 -7.37
C SER A 111 -39.77 7.24 -6.88
N LYS A 112 -40.80 6.73 -6.21
CA LYS A 112 -41.97 7.51 -5.78
C LYS A 112 -42.20 7.31 -4.29
N CYS A 113 -42.67 8.36 -3.63
CA CYS A 113 -43.28 8.24 -2.31
C CYS A 113 -44.72 7.75 -2.41
N ASP A 114 -45.45 8.22 -3.42
CA ASP A 114 -46.87 7.96 -3.63
C ASP A 114 -47.22 7.74 -5.10
N SER A 115 -48.35 7.09 -5.37
CA SER A 115 -48.81 6.83 -6.74
C SER A 115 -49.09 8.09 -7.55
N SER A 116 -49.31 9.22 -6.89
CA SER A 116 -49.50 10.54 -7.50
C SER A 116 -48.21 11.21 -7.96
N ASP A 117 -47.04 10.74 -7.53
CA ASP A 117 -45.77 11.29 -7.99
C ASP A 117 -45.56 11.05 -9.48
N ALA A 118 -44.87 11.99 -10.14
CA ALA A 118 -44.49 11.88 -11.54
C ALA A 118 -43.70 10.57 -11.81
N PRO A 119 -43.82 9.94 -13.00
CA PRO A 119 -43.11 8.71 -13.33
C PRO A 119 -41.58 8.77 -13.19
N ASP A 120 -41.01 9.95 -13.38
CA ASP A 120 -39.58 10.26 -13.32
C ASP A 120 -39.15 10.91 -12.00
N ALA A 121 -40.03 10.95 -11.00
CA ALA A 121 -39.71 11.43 -9.66
C ALA A 121 -38.53 10.64 -9.07
N LYS A 122 -37.77 11.31 -8.19
CA LYS A 122 -36.62 10.75 -7.47
C LYS A 122 -36.89 10.84 -5.97
N ARG A 123 -37.87 10.07 -5.51
CA ARG A 123 -38.44 10.20 -4.15
C ARG A 123 -38.56 8.86 -3.46
N ALA A 124 -38.34 8.82 -2.15
CA ALA A 124 -38.58 7.63 -1.35
C ALA A 124 -39.18 7.98 0.02
N LYS A 125 -40.09 7.12 0.49
CA LYS A 125 -40.59 7.16 1.86
C LYS A 125 -39.57 6.56 2.82
N THR A 126 -39.51 7.12 4.02
CA THR A 126 -38.75 6.51 5.12
C THR A 126 -39.39 5.20 5.57
N ASN A 127 -38.57 4.17 5.77
CA ASN A 127 -39.00 2.88 6.32
C ASN A 127 -39.30 2.97 7.84
N GLU A 128 -39.56 1.85 8.50
CA GLU A 128 -39.85 1.80 9.95
C GLU A 128 -38.70 2.30 10.84
N GLU A 129 -37.46 2.22 10.34
CA GLU A 129 -36.25 2.71 11.00
C GLU A 129 -35.94 4.19 10.65
N GLY A 130 -36.80 4.83 9.86
CA GLY A 130 -36.62 6.23 9.43
C GLY A 130 -35.68 6.42 8.24
N HIS A 131 -35.30 5.35 7.55
CA HIS A 131 -34.39 5.41 6.40
C HIS A 131 -35.13 5.64 5.08
N ALA A 132 -34.80 6.72 4.37
CA ALA A 132 -35.13 6.91 2.96
C ALA A 132 -33.93 6.50 2.10
N THR A 133 -34.17 5.74 1.03
CA THR A 133 -33.12 5.13 0.20
C THR A 133 -33.34 5.47 -1.27
N ILE A 134 -32.26 5.82 -1.98
CA ILE A 134 -32.26 6.03 -3.43
C ILE A 134 -31.11 5.26 -4.07
N VAL A 135 -31.30 4.80 -5.29
CA VAL A 135 -30.25 4.11 -6.07
C VAL A 135 -29.65 5.09 -7.07
N VAL A 136 -28.33 5.23 -7.06
CA VAL A 136 -27.53 5.97 -8.03
C VAL A 136 -27.07 5.00 -9.12
N GLN A 137 -27.17 5.40 -10.38
CA GLN A 137 -26.66 4.69 -11.55
C GLN A 137 -25.42 5.42 -12.09
N ALA A 138 -24.35 4.67 -12.34
CA ALA A 138 -23.10 5.21 -12.86
C ALA A 138 -23.26 5.80 -14.27
N GLY A 139 -22.38 6.76 -14.57
CA GLY A 139 -22.18 7.31 -15.91
C GLY A 139 -20.91 6.76 -16.56
N SER A 140 -20.56 7.31 -17.72
CA SER A 140 -19.37 6.99 -18.51
C SER A 140 -18.15 7.87 -18.21
N VAL A 141 -18.22 8.73 -17.19
CA VAL A 141 -17.14 9.65 -16.81
C VAL A 141 -16.81 9.44 -15.33
N ALA A 142 -15.53 9.29 -15.01
CA ALA A 142 -15.06 9.18 -13.64
C ALA A 142 -15.28 10.52 -12.91
N THR A 143 -16.07 10.49 -11.83
CA THR A 143 -16.47 11.71 -11.12
C THR A 143 -16.95 11.42 -9.69
N PRO A 144 -16.66 12.28 -8.71
CA PRO A 144 -17.30 12.20 -7.40
C PRO A 144 -18.79 12.56 -7.51
N ILE A 145 -19.63 11.79 -6.83
CA ILE A 145 -21.09 11.98 -6.80
C ILE A 145 -21.55 12.32 -5.38
N THR A 146 -22.39 13.34 -5.29
CA THR A 146 -23.14 13.66 -4.07
C THR A 146 -24.63 13.66 -4.36
N VAL A 147 -25.38 12.96 -3.51
CA VAL A 147 -26.84 12.97 -3.50
C VAL A 147 -27.30 13.99 -2.46
N ASN A 148 -28.12 14.95 -2.90
CA ASN A 148 -28.82 15.88 -2.04
C ASN A 148 -30.14 15.24 -1.63
N ALA A 149 -30.42 15.15 -0.34
CA ALA A 149 -31.71 14.70 0.20
C ALA A 149 -32.46 15.90 0.75
N ARG A 150 -33.71 16.10 0.33
CA ARG A 150 -34.59 17.17 0.80
C ARG A 150 -35.92 16.60 1.26
N HIS A 151 -36.32 16.91 2.49
CA HIS A 151 -37.65 16.59 2.98
C HIS A 151 -38.67 17.57 2.40
N LEU A 152 -39.75 17.06 1.78
CA LEU A 152 -40.67 17.89 0.99
C LEU A 152 -41.48 18.88 1.83
N ASP A 153 -41.96 18.49 3.02
CA ASP A 153 -42.87 19.35 3.79
C ASP A 153 -42.12 20.41 4.61
N THR A 154 -40.90 20.10 5.08
CA THR A 154 -40.12 20.99 5.94
C THR A 154 -39.04 21.76 5.20
N GLY A 155 -38.67 21.33 3.99
CA GLY A 155 -37.57 21.90 3.21
C GLY A 155 -36.18 21.62 3.78
N LEU A 156 -36.06 20.89 4.89
CA LEU A 156 -34.76 20.49 5.45
C LEU A 156 -33.99 19.65 4.43
N SER A 157 -32.69 19.88 4.34
CA SER A 157 -31.84 19.16 3.40
C SER A 157 -30.49 18.79 3.99
N THR A 158 -29.88 17.76 3.40
CA THR A 158 -28.53 17.30 3.70
C THR A 158 -27.90 16.67 2.46
N GLN A 159 -26.61 16.34 2.51
CA GLN A 159 -25.87 15.77 1.40
C GLN A 159 -25.19 14.46 1.80
N SER A 160 -25.09 13.54 0.85
CA SER A 160 -24.24 12.35 1.01
C SER A 160 -22.75 12.71 0.91
N ARG A 161 -21.90 11.72 1.15
CA ARG A 161 -20.45 11.79 0.96
C ARG A 161 -19.92 10.40 0.59
N ASN A 162 -18.68 10.36 0.09
CA ASN A 162 -17.95 9.12 -0.21
C ASN A 162 -18.67 8.23 -1.25
N LEU A 163 -19.19 8.81 -2.33
CA LEU A 163 -19.62 8.07 -3.51
C LEU A 163 -18.89 8.62 -4.74
N TYR A 164 -18.31 7.76 -5.57
CA TYR A 164 -17.64 8.16 -6.81
C TYR A 164 -17.73 7.07 -7.88
N VAL A 165 -17.64 7.50 -9.14
CA VAL A 165 -17.52 6.61 -10.31
C VAL A 165 -16.05 6.52 -10.71
N SER A 166 -15.56 5.30 -10.93
CA SER A 166 -14.25 5.04 -11.54
C SER A 166 -14.29 3.72 -12.31
N THR A 167 -13.22 3.23 -12.95
CA THR A 167 -13.26 1.87 -13.51
C THR A 167 -13.30 0.83 -12.38
N GLY A 168 -12.53 1.09 -11.31
CA GLY A 168 -12.28 0.11 -10.25
C GLY A 168 -11.46 -1.10 -10.68
N VAL A 169 -10.89 -1.06 -11.90
CA VAL A 169 -10.03 -2.09 -12.46
C VAL A 169 -8.61 -1.52 -12.52
N PRO A 170 -7.63 -2.14 -11.86
CA PRO A 170 -6.27 -1.61 -11.80
C PRO A 170 -5.63 -1.61 -13.19
N ASP A 171 -4.71 -0.68 -13.45
CA ASP A 171 -3.96 -0.60 -14.71
C ASP A 171 -2.44 -0.72 -14.49
N GLN A 172 -1.74 -1.20 -15.53
CA GLN A 172 -0.32 -1.54 -15.45
C GLN A 172 0.58 -0.40 -14.96
N LYS A 173 0.40 0.83 -15.45
CA LYS A 173 1.22 1.99 -15.06
C LYS A 173 0.99 2.40 -13.61
N SER A 174 -0.21 2.21 -13.07
CA SER A 174 -0.57 2.63 -11.70
C SER A 174 -0.38 1.52 -10.65
N MET A 175 0.35 0.47 -11.01
CA MET A 175 0.81 -0.58 -10.11
C MET A 175 2.20 -0.23 -9.54
N SER A 176 2.42 -0.42 -8.24
CA SER A 176 3.74 -0.30 -7.62
C SER A 176 3.97 -1.38 -6.56
N LEU A 177 5.18 -1.93 -6.52
CA LEU A 177 5.61 -2.93 -5.56
C LEU A 177 6.80 -2.38 -4.76
N SER A 178 6.81 -2.61 -3.45
CA SER A 178 7.88 -2.16 -2.55
C SER A 178 8.20 -3.23 -1.51
N ALA A 179 9.44 -3.25 -1.03
CA ALA A 179 9.90 -4.10 0.06
C ALA A 179 10.34 -3.26 1.26
N SER A 180 10.16 -3.78 2.48
CA SER A 180 10.61 -3.11 3.71
C SER A 180 12.13 -3.01 3.82
N VAL A 181 12.87 -3.94 3.20
CA VAL A 181 14.33 -3.97 3.16
C VAL A 181 14.81 -4.63 1.86
N ARG A 182 15.89 -4.11 1.27
CA ARG A 182 16.45 -4.59 0.00
C ARG A 182 17.51 -5.68 0.18
N ASN A 183 18.26 -5.60 1.27
CA ASN A 183 19.39 -6.47 1.63
C ASN A 183 19.18 -7.06 3.04
N PRO A 184 18.15 -7.90 3.27
CA PRO A 184 17.95 -8.56 4.57
C PRO A 184 19.13 -9.47 4.95
N ASN A 185 19.30 -9.77 6.24
CA ASN A 185 20.26 -10.76 6.74
C ASN A 185 19.82 -12.19 6.42
N ALA A 186 19.69 -12.52 5.14
CA ALA A 186 18.89 -13.65 4.73
C ALA A 186 19.69 -14.79 4.15
N TRP A 187 20.99 -14.67 3.81
CA TRP A 187 21.73 -15.74 3.10
C TRP A 187 22.11 -16.95 3.97
N ASN A 188 22.62 -16.71 5.19
CA ASN A 188 23.02 -17.78 6.11
C ASN A 188 21.98 -17.98 7.23
N VAL A 189 20.90 -17.20 7.23
CA VAL A 189 19.89 -17.19 8.30
C VAL A 189 18.53 -17.48 7.68
N ASP A 190 17.80 -18.43 8.28
CA ASP A 190 16.42 -18.76 7.94
C ASP A 190 15.46 -17.99 8.85
N GLY A 191 14.27 -17.68 8.35
CA GLY A 191 13.21 -17.04 9.12
C GLY A 191 13.18 -15.51 9.06
N GLU A 192 14.08 -14.87 8.32
CA GLU A 192 14.08 -13.41 8.20
C GLU A 192 12.98 -12.93 7.28
N ASN A 193 12.20 -11.98 7.79
CA ASN A 193 11.01 -11.49 7.14
C ASN A 193 11.24 -10.18 6.41
N VAL A 194 10.72 -10.10 5.18
CA VAL A 194 10.61 -8.88 4.39
C VAL A 194 9.15 -8.67 4.05
N SER A 195 8.60 -7.51 4.43
CA SER A 195 7.23 -7.13 4.05
C SER A 195 7.26 -6.56 2.64
N PHE A 196 6.49 -7.16 1.73
CA PHE A 196 6.20 -6.61 0.42
C PHE A 196 4.84 -5.93 0.43
N THR A 197 4.76 -4.71 -0.09
CA THR A 197 3.51 -3.94 -0.18
C THR A 197 3.27 -3.58 -1.64
N ILE A 198 2.12 -4.02 -2.14
CA ILE A 198 1.60 -3.66 -3.46
C ILE A 198 0.60 -2.51 -3.29
N ARG A 199 0.70 -1.51 -4.17
CA ARG A 199 -0.30 -0.45 -4.32
C ARG A 199 -0.81 -0.48 -5.75
N LEU A 200 -2.12 -0.50 -5.88
CA LEU A 200 -2.84 -0.52 -7.13
C LEU A 200 -3.68 0.75 -7.23
N ALA A 201 -3.77 1.29 -8.43
CA ALA A 201 -4.80 2.23 -8.80
C ALA A 201 -5.32 1.87 -10.20
N ASP A 202 -6.47 2.41 -10.56
CA ASP A 202 -6.97 2.37 -11.93
C ASP A 202 -6.37 3.48 -12.79
N ALA A 203 -6.78 3.54 -14.07
CA ALA A 203 -6.29 4.50 -15.04
C ALA A 203 -6.50 5.98 -14.66
N PHE A 204 -7.37 6.26 -13.70
CA PHE A 204 -7.63 7.59 -13.15
C PHE A 204 -6.90 7.85 -11.82
N ASN A 205 -6.00 6.95 -11.43
CA ASN A 205 -5.28 6.94 -10.15
C ASN A 205 -6.19 6.85 -8.92
N ASN A 206 -7.39 6.28 -9.07
CA ASN A 206 -8.24 5.94 -7.93
C ASN A 206 -7.96 4.51 -7.47
N PRO A 207 -8.12 4.18 -6.18
CA PRO A 207 -8.02 2.79 -5.72
C PRO A 207 -8.96 1.87 -6.50
N PRO A 208 -8.54 0.64 -6.85
CA PRO A 208 -9.45 -0.38 -7.35
C PRO A 208 -10.43 -0.79 -6.25
N ALA A 209 -11.46 -1.56 -6.63
CA ALA A 209 -12.40 -2.09 -5.67
C ALA A 209 -11.69 -2.88 -4.56
N ASP A 210 -12.14 -2.68 -3.32
CA ASP A 210 -11.71 -3.51 -2.18
C ASP A 210 -12.00 -4.98 -2.47
N GLY A 211 -11.06 -5.85 -2.11
CA GLY A 211 -11.12 -7.27 -2.41
C GLY A 211 -10.43 -7.67 -3.71
N THR A 212 -9.82 -6.74 -4.46
CA THR A 212 -9.01 -7.07 -5.64
C THR A 212 -7.83 -7.95 -5.22
N SER A 213 -7.73 -9.17 -5.77
CA SER A 213 -6.74 -10.18 -5.39
C SER A 213 -5.44 -10.01 -6.17
N VAL A 214 -4.30 -9.97 -5.46
CA VAL A 214 -2.95 -9.95 -6.04
C VAL A 214 -2.23 -11.23 -5.66
N SER A 215 -1.64 -11.88 -6.65
CA SER A 215 -0.87 -13.12 -6.49
C SER A 215 0.63 -12.83 -6.56
N PHE A 216 1.41 -13.61 -5.82
CA PHE A 216 2.86 -13.43 -5.68
C PHE A 216 3.61 -14.72 -5.99
N THR A 217 4.72 -14.57 -6.72
CA THR A 217 5.67 -15.65 -7.01
C THR A 217 7.08 -15.15 -6.70
N THR A 218 7.96 -16.01 -6.19
CA THR A 218 9.35 -15.63 -5.87
C THR A 218 10.37 -16.65 -6.38
N SER A 219 11.55 -16.20 -6.78
CA SER A 219 12.64 -17.07 -7.26
C SER A 219 13.49 -17.67 -6.13
N GLY A 220 13.30 -17.22 -4.88
CA GLY A 220 14.04 -17.67 -3.71
C GLY A 220 13.32 -17.37 -2.40
N GLY A 221 13.60 -18.14 -1.35
CA GLY A 221 12.85 -18.07 -0.09
C GLY A 221 11.39 -18.56 -0.22
N SER A 222 10.53 -18.08 0.67
CA SER A 222 9.08 -18.32 0.65
C SER A 222 8.32 -17.01 0.72
N ILE A 223 7.16 -16.92 0.07
CA ILE A 223 6.31 -15.73 0.11
C ILE A 223 4.86 -16.13 0.35
N THR A 224 4.12 -15.30 1.10
CA THR A 224 2.66 -15.45 1.20
C THR A 224 2.06 -15.32 -0.21
N PRO A 225 1.27 -16.31 -0.67
CA PRO A 225 0.97 -16.45 -2.11
C PRO A 225 0.03 -15.38 -2.66
N SER A 226 -0.79 -14.74 -1.82
CA SER A 226 -1.71 -13.70 -2.26
C SER A 226 -2.12 -12.75 -1.14
N CYS A 227 -2.67 -11.59 -1.54
CA CYS A 227 -3.38 -10.67 -0.66
C CYS A 227 -4.53 -9.99 -1.42
N THR A 228 -5.50 -9.43 -0.69
CA THR A 228 -6.61 -8.65 -1.26
C THR A 228 -6.49 -7.18 -0.86
N THR A 229 -6.75 -6.27 -1.80
CA THR A 229 -6.66 -4.83 -1.54
C THR A 229 -7.71 -4.34 -0.54
N ALA A 230 -7.29 -3.40 0.30
CA ALA A 230 -8.17 -2.47 1.00
C ALA A 230 -7.65 -1.06 0.71
N ASN A 231 -8.51 -0.17 0.20
CA ASN A 231 -8.15 1.15 -0.32
C ASN A 231 -6.97 1.10 -1.31
N GLY A 232 -6.96 0.08 -2.20
CA GLY A 232 -5.93 -0.10 -3.22
C GLY A 232 -4.58 -0.62 -2.73
N VAL A 233 -4.48 -1.11 -1.48
CA VAL A 233 -3.22 -1.56 -0.88
C VAL A 233 -3.39 -2.96 -0.32
N CYS A 234 -2.39 -3.82 -0.53
CA CYS A 234 -2.22 -5.01 0.30
C CYS A 234 -0.74 -5.38 0.49
N SER A 235 -0.47 -6.23 1.48
CA SER A 235 0.90 -6.62 1.83
C SER A 235 0.99 -8.13 2.05
N VAL A 236 2.16 -8.69 1.74
CA VAL A 236 2.54 -10.09 1.97
C VAL A 236 3.89 -10.14 2.66
N THR A 237 4.16 -11.23 3.37
CA THR A 237 5.46 -11.48 3.98
C THR A 237 6.24 -12.48 3.14
N TRP A 238 7.48 -12.11 2.82
CA TRP A 238 8.52 -13.01 2.33
C TRP A 238 9.40 -13.44 3.50
N THR A 239 9.81 -14.70 3.54
CA THR A 239 10.62 -15.30 4.61
C THR A 239 11.85 -16.00 4.02
N SER A 240 13.03 -15.74 4.59
CA SER A 240 14.27 -16.37 4.15
C SER A 240 14.27 -17.87 4.45
N GLN A 241 14.55 -18.67 3.42
CA GLN A 241 14.75 -20.12 3.47
C GLN A 241 15.24 -20.60 2.11
N ASN A 242 15.38 -21.91 1.91
CA ASN A 242 15.57 -22.48 0.58
C ASN A 242 14.33 -22.26 -0.31
N PRO A 243 14.50 -22.02 -1.62
CA PRO A 243 15.78 -22.00 -2.36
C PRO A 243 16.57 -20.69 -2.19
N ARG A 244 17.90 -20.79 -2.24
CA ARG A 244 18.85 -19.67 -2.18
C ARG A 244 19.51 -19.49 -3.55
N PRO A 245 19.10 -18.50 -4.36
CA PRO A 245 19.56 -18.39 -5.74
C PRO A 245 21.08 -18.29 -5.85
N ASP A 246 21.68 -19.18 -6.63
CA ASP A 246 23.11 -19.22 -6.90
C ASP A 246 23.33 -19.59 -8.38
N PRO A 247 23.23 -18.63 -9.31
CA PRO A 247 23.28 -18.92 -10.74
C PRO A 247 24.71 -19.16 -11.25
N ARG A 248 25.69 -19.51 -10.41
CA ARG A 248 27.08 -19.74 -10.85
C ARG A 248 27.14 -20.80 -11.96
N PRO A 249 27.85 -20.55 -13.08
CA PRO A 249 28.88 -19.52 -13.25
C PRO A 249 28.42 -18.20 -13.94
N ALA A 250 27.20 -17.71 -13.67
CA ALA A 250 26.74 -16.43 -14.22
C ALA A 250 27.68 -15.26 -13.84
N THR A 251 28.07 -14.46 -14.84
CA THR A 251 28.85 -13.22 -14.68
C THR A 251 28.02 -12.02 -15.15
N PRO A 252 27.80 -10.99 -14.32
CA PRO A 252 28.21 -10.86 -12.91
C PRO A 252 27.53 -11.88 -11.98
N SER A 253 28.19 -12.24 -10.89
CA SER A 253 27.64 -13.16 -9.87
C SER A 253 26.37 -12.55 -9.27
N ARG A 254 25.22 -13.20 -9.46
CA ARG A 254 23.92 -12.79 -8.90
C ARG A 254 23.51 -13.68 -7.72
N VAL A 255 24.48 -14.17 -6.96
CA VAL A 255 24.23 -14.99 -5.77
C VAL A 255 23.33 -14.22 -4.80
N GLY A 256 22.31 -14.88 -4.28
CA GLY A 256 21.35 -14.30 -3.34
C GLY A 256 20.34 -13.34 -3.96
N HIS A 257 20.39 -13.05 -5.26
CA HIS A 257 19.42 -12.17 -5.90
C HIS A 257 18.09 -12.88 -6.09
N VAL A 258 17.04 -12.35 -5.48
CA VAL A 258 15.69 -12.92 -5.47
C VAL A 258 14.76 -11.93 -6.15
N ARG A 259 14.03 -12.41 -7.16
CA ARG A 259 12.90 -11.69 -7.73
C ARG A 259 11.62 -12.09 -7.03
N VAL A 260 10.79 -11.09 -6.76
CA VAL A 260 9.40 -11.24 -6.35
C VAL A 260 8.53 -10.61 -7.42
N LEU A 261 7.65 -11.41 -8.02
CA LEU A 261 6.66 -10.98 -9.00
C LEU A 261 5.30 -10.87 -8.30
N ALA A 262 4.67 -9.71 -8.39
CA ALA A 262 3.28 -9.51 -8.02
C ALA A 262 2.46 -9.28 -9.29
N HIS A 263 1.29 -9.92 -9.40
CA HIS A 263 0.44 -9.81 -10.58
C HIS A 263 -1.05 -9.93 -10.21
N THR A 264 -1.90 -9.35 -11.06
CA THR A 264 -3.36 -9.42 -10.98
C THR A 264 -3.94 -9.22 -12.38
N THR A 265 -5.22 -9.51 -12.56
CA THR A 265 -5.96 -9.08 -13.75
C THR A 265 -6.21 -7.58 -13.67
N GLY A 266 -5.98 -6.86 -14.77
CA GLY A 266 -6.17 -5.42 -14.89
C GLY A 266 -6.24 -4.98 -16.35
N ASN A 267 -6.08 -3.68 -16.57
CA ASN A 267 -6.00 -3.09 -17.90
C ASN A 267 -4.55 -2.83 -18.28
N GLU A 268 -4.28 -2.88 -19.57
CA GLU A 268 -3.10 -2.25 -20.13
C GLU A 268 -3.12 -0.74 -19.90
N SER A 269 -1.98 -0.11 -20.16
CA SER A 269 -1.86 1.34 -20.09
C SER A 269 -2.05 1.97 -21.46
N PHE A 270 -2.36 3.26 -21.48
CA PHE A 270 -2.22 4.09 -22.67
C PHE A 270 -2.05 5.54 -22.22
N MET A 271 -1.59 6.38 -23.13
CA MET A 271 -1.62 7.82 -22.95
C MET A 271 -2.86 8.38 -23.64
N ASP A 272 -3.83 8.78 -22.82
CA ASP A 272 -5.02 9.53 -23.24
C ASP A 272 -4.61 10.94 -23.67
N VAL A 273 -4.69 11.21 -24.97
CA VAL A 273 -4.24 12.46 -25.58
C VAL A 273 -5.34 13.51 -25.55
N ASN A 274 -6.60 13.09 -25.61
CA ASN A 274 -7.74 14.01 -25.70
C ASN A 274 -8.43 14.27 -24.36
N GLY A 275 -8.07 13.52 -23.32
CA GLY A 275 -8.50 13.70 -21.93
C GLY A 275 -9.93 13.21 -21.66
N ASN A 276 -10.50 12.34 -22.48
CA ASN A 276 -11.86 11.86 -22.32
C ASN A 276 -11.98 10.60 -21.43
N GLY A 277 -10.86 9.99 -21.04
CA GLY A 277 -10.78 8.82 -20.19
C GLY A 277 -11.09 7.48 -20.87
N TRP A 278 -11.27 7.45 -22.20
CA TRP A 278 -11.48 6.25 -23.01
C TRP A 278 -10.27 6.01 -23.90
N TYR A 279 -10.01 4.76 -24.28
CA TYR A 279 -9.05 4.46 -25.32
C TYR A 279 -9.68 4.71 -26.69
N ASP A 280 -9.17 5.69 -27.41
CA ASP A 280 -9.57 6.04 -28.77
C ASP A 280 -8.50 5.60 -29.78
N PHE A 281 -8.83 4.58 -30.57
CA PHE A 281 -7.97 4.12 -31.67
C PHE A 281 -7.61 5.27 -32.62
N ASP A 282 -6.34 5.34 -33.02
CA ASP A 282 -5.72 6.41 -33.84
C ASP A 282 -5.65 7.82 -33.22
N VAL A 283 -6.20 8.04 -32.02
CA VAL A 283 -6.12 9.33 -31.31
C VAL A 283 -5.15 9.23 -30.13
N ASP A 284 -5.28 8.18 -29.33
CA ASP A 284 -4.44 7.95 -28.17
C ASP A 284 -3.16 7.23 -28.53
N VAL A 285 -2.16 7.37 -27.65
CA VAL A 285 -0.89 6.67 -27.84
C VAL A 285 -0.92 5.36 -27.05
N PHE A 286 -0.81 4.28 -27.81
CA PHE A 286 -0.61 2.92 -27.31
C PHE A 286 0.62 2.34 -28.00
N ALA A 287 1.69 2.18 -27.22
CA ALA A 287 2.95 1.69 -27.74
C ALA A 287 2.94 0.16 -27.75
N SER A 288 2.97 -0.43 -28.95
CA SER A 288 3.05 -1.88 -29.16
C SER A 288 4.24 -2.26 -30.04
N ASN A 289 4.53 -3.57 -30.12
CA ASN A 289 5.42 -4.16 -31.12
C ASN A 289 6.84 -3.59 -31.20
N ASN A 290 7.48 -3.33 -30.05
CA ASN A 290 8.87 -2.88 -30.00
C ASN A 290 9.70 -3.62 -28.94
N ALA A 291 11.01 -3.38 -28.91
CA ALA A 291 11.94 -4.08 -28.02
C ALA A 291 11.62 -3.90 -26.52
N ALA A 292 10.94 -2.82 -26.12
CA ALA A 292 10.52 -2.63 -24.74
C ALA A 292 9.41 -3.61 -24.33
N CYS A 293 8.62 -4.13 -25.29
CA CYS A 293 7.58 -5.14 -25.05
C CYS A 293 8.14 -6.52 -24.70
N GLU A 294 9.45 -6.74 -24.88
CA GLU A 294 10.11 -7.98 -24.47
C GLU A 294 10.35 -8.02 -22.95
N PHE A 295 10.30 -6.88 -22.27
CA PHE A 295 10.52 -6.82 -20.84
C PHE A 295 9.35 -7.42 -20.05
N ASN A 296 9.65 -8.08 -18.93
CA ASN A 296 8.60 -8.53 -18.02
C ASN A 296 7.76 -7.35 -17.54
N VAL A 297 8.39 -6.29 -17.05
CA VAL A 297 7.69 -5.07 -16.63
C VAL A 297 8.07 -3.96 -17.61
N PRO A 298 7.34 -3.82 -18.73
CA PRO A 298 7.67 -2.79 -19.70
C PRO A 298 7.38 -1.39 -19.15
N PRO A 299 8.17 -0.39 -19.54
CA PRO A 299 7.88 1.00 -19.24
C PRO A 299 6.68 1.48 -20.06
N ALA A 300 5.72 2.14 -19.42
CA ALA A 300 4.49 2.61 -20.09
C ALA A 300 4.73 3.88 -20.92
N SER A 301 3.90 4.13 -21.94
CA SER A 301 4.04 5.34 -22.80
C SER A 301 3.82 6.63 -22.03
N ALA A 302 3.03 6.59 -20.96
CA ALA A 302 2.88 7.68 -20.01
C ALA A 302 4.17 8.02 -19.24
N GLU A 303 5.14 7.10 -19.14
CA GLU A 303 6.41 7.30 -18.44
C GLU A 303 7.54 7.71 -19.39
N MET A 304 7.68 7.04 -20.54
CA MET A 304 8.82 7.20 -21.46
C MET A 304 8.45 7.58 -22.90
N GLY A 305 7.18 7.94 -23.16
CA GLY A 305 6.73 8.37 -24.47
C GLY A 305 6.84 7.26 -25.53
N ARG A 306 7.58 7.50 -26.62
CA ARG A 306 7.65 6.59 -27.80
C ARG A 306 8.60 5.40 -27.67
N LEU A 307 9.43 5.33 -26.63
CA LEU A 307 10.33 4.19 -26.36
C LEU A 307 9.74 3.19 -25.35
N ALA A 308 8.43 3.28 -25.13
CA ALA A 308 7.68 2.49 -24.16
C ALA A 308 7.02 1.26 -24.78
N CYS A 309 6.44 0.41 -23.94
CA CYS A 309 5.46 -0.58 -24.36
C CYS A 309 4.30 -0.62 -23.36
N ASP A 310 3.10 -0.48 -23.91
CA ASP A 310 1.83 -0.56 -23.20
C ASP A 310 1.16 -1.92 -23.38
N ASP A 311 1.48 -2.60 -24.48
CA ASP A 311 0.98 -3.90 -24.91
C ASP A 311 1.68 -5.03 -24.13
N LEU A 312 0.91 -5.81 -23.40
CA LEU A 312 1.36 -6.78 -22.43
C LEU A 312 1.08 -8.20 -22.91
N GLY A 313 2.17 -8.94 -23.16
CA GLY A 313 2.10 -10.40 -23.11
C GLY A 313 1.92 -10.92 -21.68
N GLU A 314 1.98 -12.22 -21.50
CA GLU A 314 1.86 -12.84 -20.19
C GLU A 314 3.05 -12.53 -19.26
N ALA A 315 2.74 -12.47 -17.97
CA ALA A 315 3.72 -12.24 -16.90
C ALA A 315 4.69 -13.41 -16.77
N PHE A 316 5.95 -13.13 -16.47
CA PHE A 316 6.93 -14.17 -16.16
C PHE A 316 7.82 -13.79 -14.97
N LEU A 317 8.43 -14.78 -14.34
CA LEU A 317 9.38 -14.56 -13.26
C LEU A 317 10.81 -14.58 -13.85
N ASP A 318 11.34 -13.39 -14.12
CA ASP A 318 12.71 -13.13 -14.64
C ASP A 318 13.78 -13.52 -13.61
N SER A 319 13.93 -14.83 -13.38
CA SER A 319 14.75 -15.37 -12.30
C SER A 319 16.24 -15.19 -12.60
N ASN A 320 16.61 -15.12 -13.89
CA ASN A 320 17.97 -14.93 -14.34
C ASN A 320 18.36 -13.44 -14.49
N HIS A 321 17.39 -12.53 -14.34
CA HIS A 321 17.57 -11.06 -14.41
C HIS A 321 18.06 -10.60 -15.78
N SER A 322 17.66 -11.29 -16.85
CA SER A 322 17.95 -10.90 -18.24
C SER A 322 17.00 -9.79 -18.71
N GLY A 323 15.87 -9.63 -18.02
CA GLY A 323 14.77 -8.76 -18.39
C GLY A 323 13.82 -9.39 -19.41
N LYS A 324 14.19 -10.50 -20.06
CA LYS A 324 13.43 -11.14 -21.14
C LYS A 324 12.98 -12.53 -20.71
N PHE A 325 11.92 -13.03 -21.33
CA PHE A 325 11.48 -14.39 -21.09
C PHE A 325 12.46 -15.38 -21.72
N ASP A 326 13.02 -16.26 -20.88
CA ASP A 326 13.88 -17.35 -21.31
C ASP A 326 13.19 -18.72 -21.15
N ASN A 327 13.56 -19.68 -22.00
CA ASN A 327 12.96 -21.02 -21.95
C ASN A 327 13.25 -21.70 -20.59
N GLY A 328 12.19 -22.16 -19.93
CA GLY A 328 12.26 -22.79 -18.60
C GLY A 328 12.00 -21.84 -17.44
N GLU A 329 11.80 -20.55 -17.70
CA GLU A 329 11.29 -19.63 -16.67
C GLU A 329 9.81 -19.88 -16.38
N TRP A 330 9.42 -19.62 -15.15
CA TRP A 330 8.01 -19.64 -14.77
C TRP A 330 7.28 -18.47 -15.44
N PHE A 331 6.11 -18.74 -16.00
CA PHE A 331 5.20 -17.74 -16.52
C PHE A 331 3.78 -18.02 -16.08
N MET A 332 2.96 -16.97 -16.08
CA MET A 332 1.52 -17.08 -15.89
C MET A 332 0.87 -17.42 -17.21
N ASP A 333 0.42 -18.65 -17.35
CA ASP A 333 -0.45 -19.12 -18.43
C ASP A 333 -1.91 -18.74 -18.10
N PHE A 334 -2.33 -17.55 -18.52
CA PHE A 334 -3.62 -16.96 -18.20
C PHE A 334 -4.77 -17.64 -18.95
N ASN A 335 -4.53 -18.08 -20.19
CA ASN A 335 -5.55 -18.73 -21.03
C ASN A 335 -5.45 -20.28 -21.02
N GLN A 336 -4.50 -20.85 -20.29
CA GLN A 336 -4.26 -22.28 -20.12
C GLN A 336 -3.91 -23.00 -21.45
N ASN A 337 -3.19 -22.33 -22.34
CA ASN A 337 -2.78 -22.89 -23.63
C ASN A 337 -1.43 -23.65 -23.57
N GLY A 338 -0.73 -23.60 -22.43
CA GLY A 338 0.55 -24.28 -22.20
C GLY A 338 1.78 -23.55 -22.75
N ALA A 339 1.63 -22.32 -23.24
CA ALA A 339 2.69 -21.50 -23.79
C ALA A 339 2.59 -20.06 -23.27
N ARG A 340 3.72 -19.34 -23.21
CA ARG A 340 3.68 -17.93 -22.86
C ARG A 340 3.18 -17.12 -24.06
N ASP A 341 2.07 -16.43 -23.89
CA ASP A 341 1.57 -15.49 -24.90
C ASP A 341 2.38 -14.19 -24.90
N VAL A 342 2.64 -13.70 -26.11
CA VAL A 342 3.22 -12.38 -26.34
C VAL A 342 2.12 -11.34 -26.47
N ALA A 343 2.52 -10.07 -26.45
CA ALA A 343 1.71 -8.91 -26.80
C ALA A 343 0.90 -9.13 -28.12
N ASP A 344 -0.37 -8.72 -28.14
CA ASP A 344 -1.31 -9.02 -29.23
C ASP A 344 -1.51 -7.84 -30.22
N GLY A 345 -0.92 -6.68 -29.92
CA GLY A 345 -1.02 -5.46 -30.73
C GLY A 345 -2.25 -4.61 -30.44
N LEU A 346 -3.11 -5.00 -29.51
CA LEU A 346 -4.39 -4.35 -29.19
C LEU A 346 -4.44 -3.93 -27.74
N TYR A 347 -5.07 -2.78 -27.46
CA TYR A 347 -5.35 -2.41 -26.08
C TYR A 347 -6.31 -3.41 -25.43
N ASN A 348 -5.91 -4.06 -24.34
CA ASN A 348 -6.77 -4.91 -23.51
C ASN A 348 -7.21 -4.17 -22.24
N GLY A 349 -8.49 -3.79 -22.17
CA GLY A 349 -9.05 -3.24 -20.93
C GLY A 349 -10.44 -2.64 -21.05
N VAL A 350 -11.06 -2.37 -19.90
CA VAL A 350 -12.46 -1.91 -19.82
C VAL A 350 -12.70 -0.51 -20.41
N LEU A 351 -11.64 0.25 -20.65
CA LEU A 351 -11.68 1.57 -21.31
C LEU A 351 -11.70 1.49 -22.84
N CYS A 352 -11.73 0.29 -23.43
CA CYS A 352 -11.95 0.10 -24.86
C CYS A 352 -13.42 0.33 -25.18
N ARG A 353 -13.80 1.34 -25.98
CA ARG A 353 -15.23 1.62 -26.25
C ARG A 353 -15.92 0.41 -26.91
N GLU A 354 -17.21 0.20 -26.65
CA GLU A 354 -17.96 -0.95 -27.21
C GLU A 354 -17.91 -1.02 -28.74
N GLN A 355 -17.98 0.14 -29.40
CA GLN A 355 -17.88 0.23 -30.86
C GLN A 355 -16.48 -0.20 -31.35
N ASP A 356 -15.41 0.32 -30.73
CA ASP A 356 -14.04 -0.04 -31.10
C ASP A 356 -13.74 -1.53 -30.83
N ALA A 357 -14.31 -2.08 -29.75
CA ALA A 357 -14.24 -3.51 -29.46
C ALA A 357 -14.94 -4.34 -30.55
N THR A 358 -16.11 -3.90 -30.99
CA THR A 358 -16.88 -4.56 -32.07
C THR A 358 -16.15 -4.48 -33.41
N ASP A 359 -15.46 -3.38 -33.66
CA ASP A 359 -14.66 -3.14 -34.86
C ASP A 359 -13.26 -3.79 -34.80
N GLY A 360 -12.94 -4.50 -33.71
CA GLY A 360 -11.67 -5.23 -33.53
C GLY A 360 -10.45 -4.31 -33.35
N LYS A 361 -10.65 -3.10 -32.82
CA LYS A 361 -9.59 -2.09 -32.61
C LYS A 361 -8.93 -2.16 -31.24
N CYS A 362 -9.64 -2.72 -30.27
CA CYS A 362 -9.18 -3.01 -28.93
C CYS A 362 -10.04 -4.13 -28.35
N THR A 363 -9.72 -4.61 -27.15
CA THR A 363 -10.55 -5.60 -26.45
C THR A 363 -10.96 -5.08 -25.08
N ARG A 364 -12.10 -5.56 -24.58
CA ARG A 364 -12.60 -5.26 -23.23
C ARG A 364 -12.19 -6.33 -22.20
N SER A 365 -11.32 -7.26 -22.61
CA SER A 365 -10.79 -8.32 -21.75
C SER A 365 -9.72 -7.77 -20.83
N GLY A 366 -9.65 -8.28 -19.61
CA GLY A 366 -8.52 -8.00 -18.73
C GLY A 366 -7.27 -8.75 -19.16
N VAL A 367 -6.11 -8.19 -18.85
CA VAL A 367 -4.79 -8.78 -19.05
C VAL A 367 -4.08 -8.97 -17.71
N THR A 368 -3.02 -9.76 -17.68
CA THR A 368 -2.16 -9.90 -16.51
C THR A 368 -1.23 -8.69 -16.37
N ILE A 369 -1.61 -7.76 -15.50
CA ILE A 369 -0.75 -6.65 -15.08
C ILE A 369 0.19 -7.10 -13.95
N ARG A 370 1.36 -6.47 -13.85
CA ARG A 370 2.44 -6.95 -12.99
C ARG A 370 3.48 -5.91 -12.58
N ARG A 371 4.10 -6.16 -11.43
CA ARG A 371 5.36 -5.54 -11.01
C ARG A 371 6.28 -6.60 -10.43
N ASP A 372 7.56 -6.45 -10.69
CA ASP A 372 8.60 -7.25 -10.05
C ASP A 372 9.43 -6.39 -9.10
N TYR A 373 10.11 -7.04 -8.17
CA TYR A 373 10.98 -6.38 -7.20
C TYR A 373 12.17 -7.29 -6.87
N LEU A 374 13.35 -6.67 -6.74
CA LEU A 374 14.58 -7.35 -6.37
C LEU A 374 14.82 -7.21 -4.87
N ILE A 375 15.17 -8.30 -4.20
CA ILE A 375 15.89 -8.26 -2.92
C ILE A 375 17.15 -9.10 -3.03
N ILE A 376 18.14 -8.79 -2.21
CA ILE A 376 19.40 -9.50 -2.14
C ILE A 376 19.46 -10.20 -0.78
N MET A 377 19.50 -11.53 -0.79
CA MET A 377 19.84 -12.30 0.40
C MET A 377 21.29 -11.99 0.76
N SER A 378 21.50 -11.03 1.65
CA SER A 378 22.83 -10.69 2.15
C SER A 378 23.28 -11.67 3.21
N SER A 379 24.56 -11.98 3.19
CA SER A 379 25.25 -12.80 4.18
C SER A 379 25.75 -11.94 5.34
N ASN A 380 25.52 -12.41 6.56
CA ASN A 380 26.15 -11.87 7.78
C ASN A 380 27.67 -12.08 7.85
N ILE A 381 28.27 -12.83 6.92
CA ILE A 381 29.72 -13.02 6.83
C ILE A 381 30.30 -11.96 5.89
N PRO A 382 31.15 -11.03 6.37
CA PRO A 382 31.83 -10.04 5.52
C PRO A 382 32.84 -10.69 4.57
N TYR A 383 33.01 -10.10 3.39
CA TYR A 383 34.09 -10.47 2.48
C TYR A 383 35.44 -10.06 3.06
N THR A 384 36.32 -11.04 3.23
CA THR A 384 37.67 -10.78 3.74
C THR A 384 38.73 -11.46 2.89
N GLU A 385 39.87 -10.80 2.76
CA GLU A 385 41.09 -11.30 2.14
C GLU A 385 42.19 -11.29 3.20
N ASN A 386 42.79 -12.45 3.48
CA ASN A 386 43.83 -12.61 4.52
C ASN A 386 43.40 -12.08 5.91
N GLY A 387 42.12 -12.30 6.27
CA GLY A 387 41.55 -11.90 7.57
C GLY A 387 41.27 -10.40 7.72
N ARG A 388 41.19 -9.66 6.62
CA ARG A 388 40.89 -8.22 6.59
C ARG A 388 39.90 -7.89 5.49
N LEU A 389 39.21 -6.76 5.61
CA LEU A 389 38.39 -6.27 4.50
C LEU A 389 39.26 -5.99 3.28
N GLN A 390 38.69 -6.16 2.08
CA GLN A 390 39.39 -5.79 0.86
C GLN A 390 39.70 -4.28 0.87
N GLY A 391 40.98 -3.92 0.75
CA GLY A 391 41.46 -2.53 0.87
C GLY A 391 41.92 -2.13 2.28
N GLN A 392 41.62 -2.91 3.32
CA GLN A 392 42.13 -2.67 4.67
C GLN A 392 43.62 -3.05 4.78
N PRO A 393 44.51 -2.12 5.16
CA PRO A 393 45.93 -2.40 5.26
C PRO A 393 46.27 -3.26 6.49
N ALA A 394 47.30 -4.09 6.36
CA ALA A 394 47.82 -4.86 7.49
C ALA A 394 48.55 -3.99 8.53
N VAL A 395 49.17 -2.91 8.07
CA VAL A 395 49.95 -1.98 8.87
C VAL A 395 49.66 -0.55 8.41
N LEU A 396 49.44 0.36 9.36
CA LEU A 396 49.45 1.80 9.13
C LEU A 396 50.71 2.43 9.74
N PRO A 397 51.28 3.49 9.12
CA PRO A 397 52.39 4.23 9.71
C PRO A 397 52.05 4.77 11.10
N TYR A 398 53.02 4.82 12.02
CA TYR A 398 52.85 5.50 13.31
C TYR A 398 52.42 6.96 13.14
N THR A 399 52.78 7.63 12.04
CA THR A 399 52.34 8.99 11.71
C THR A 399 50.85 9.11 11.36
N GLY A 400 50.14 7.99 11.23
CA GLY A 400 48.78 7.94 10.71
C GLY A 400 48.73 7.76 9.19
N GLY A 401 47.50 7.66 8.68
CA GLY A 401 47.20 7.42 7.27
C GLY A 401 45.73 7.13 7.04
N ASN A 402 45.33 7.13 5.78
CA ASN A 402 43.96 6.84 5.35
C ASN A 402 43.94 5.55 4.52
N PHE A 403 42.83 4.85 4.54
CA PHE A 403 42.55 3.73 3.65
C PHE A 403 41.04 3.66 3.35
N GLU A 404 40.74 2.99 2.24
CA GLU A 404 39.37 2.65 1.86
C GLU A 404 39.21 1.13 1.93
N ALA A 405 38.15 0.67 2.56
CA ALA A 405 37.85 -0.75 2.69
C ALA A 405 36.43 -1.07 2.21
N TRP A 406 36.29 -2.15 1.46
CA TRP A 406 35.00 -2.58 0.91
C TRP A 406 34.15 -3.24 2.00
N LEU A 407 32.91 -2.78 2.12
CA LEU A 407 31.89 -3.34 3.01
C LEU A 407 30.93 -4.17 2.15
N ALA A 408 31.35 -5.41 1.89
CA ALA A 408 30.60 -6.40 1.14
C ALA A 408 30.47 -7.69 1.96
N ASP A 409 29.47 -8.50 1.65
CA ASP A 409 29.35 -9.86 2.15
C ASP A 409 30.21 -10.84 1.35
N GLN A 410 30.34 -12.09 1.84
CA GLN A 410 31.15 -13.14 1.21
C GLN A 410 30.84 -13.44 -0.28
N HIS A 411 29.72 -12.97 -0.82
CA HIS A 411 29.32 -13.13 -2.22
C HIS A 411 29.47 -11.86 -3.05
N GLY A 412 29.99 -10.79 -2.47
CA GLY A 412 30.16 -9.49 -3.11
C GLY A 412 28.90 -8.62 -3.09
N ASN A 413 27.86 -9.01 -2.34
CA ASN A 413 26.64 -8.23 -2.14
C ASN A 413 26.83 -7.19 -1.03
N PRO A 414 25.93 -6.19 -0.89
CA PRO A 414 25.91 -5.36 0.32
C PRO A 414 25.79 -6.23 1.58
N LEU A 415 26.46 -5.82 2.67
CA LEU A 415 26.19 -6.38 4.01
C LEU A 415 24.71 -6.20 4.37
N PRO A 416 24.14 -7.00 5.30
CA PRO A 416 22.76 -6.87 5.70
C PRO A 416 22.41 -5.45 6.17
N ALA A 417 21.25 -4.94 5.78
CA ALA A 417 20.77 -3.65 6.25
C ALA A 417 20.69 -3.63 7.78
N GLY A 418 21.10 -2.53 8.40
CA GLY A 418 21.20 -2.42 9.86
C GLY A 418 22.52 -2.92 10.44
N THR A 419 23.41 -3.53 9.64
CA THR A 419 24.77 -3.86 10.06
C THR A 419 25.50 -2.61 10.53
N LYS A 420 26.18 -2.72 11.67
CA LYS A 420 26.94 -1.67 12.32
C LYS A 420 28.43 -1.82 12.06
N VAL A 421 29.10 -0.76 11.65
CA VAL A 421 30.54 -0.74 11.36
C VAL A 421 31.20 0.34 12.20
N LEU A 422 32.10 -0.07 13.08
CA LEU A 422 32.87 0.81 13.96
C LEU A 422 34.35 0.69 13.64
N PHE A 423 35.00 1.82 13.36
CA PHE A 423 36.47 1.89 13.32
C PHE A 423 36.97 2.41 14.68
N SER A 424 37.73 1.58 15.38
CA SER A 424 38.08 1.79 16.78
C SER A 424 39.59 1.90 16.99
N ALA A 425 39.96 2.87 17.82
CA ALA A 425 41.31 3.03 18.38
C ALA A 425 41.42 2.52 19.83
N ALA A 426 40.43 1.77 20.34
CA ALA A 426 40.42 1.34 21.75
C ALA A 426 41.65 0.52 22.15
N ASN A 427 42.23 -0.21 21.19
CA ASN A 427 43.44 -1.02 21.37
C ASN A 427 44.72 -0.32 20.86
N ALA A 428 44.64 0.97 20.58
CA ALA A 428 45.75 1.79 20.13
C ALA A 428 46.06 2.89 21.16
N ARG A 429 47.35 3.12 21.41
CA ARG A 429 47.83 4.27 22.17
C ARG A 429 48.28 5.36 21.21
N GLY A 430 47.97 6.62 21.54
CA GLY A 430 48.45 7.78 20.77
C GLY A 430 47.83 7.93 19.38
N MET A 431 46.70 7.27 19.10
CA MET A 431 45.98 7.37 17.83
C MET A 431 44.53 7.81 18.04
N ALA A 432 44.04 8.68 17.16
CA ALA A 432 42.61 8.91 16.93
C ALA A 432 42.23 8.36 15.56
N VAL A 433 40.95 8.03 15.42
CA VAL A 433 40.38 7.50 14.18
C VAL A 433 39.23 8.37 13.69
N THR A 434 39.00 8.32 12.39
CA THR A 434 37.87 8.93 11.68
C THR A 434 37.32 7.89 10.68
N PRO A 435 36.01 7.70 10.58
CA PRO A 435 34.99 8.25 11.46
C PRO A 435 35.10 7.67 12.88
N ARG A 436 34.70 8.47 13.88
CA ARG A 436 34.58 8.00 15.27
C ARG A 436 33.24 7.32 15.53
N ASP A 437 32.23 7.75 14.80
CA ASP A 437 30.87 7.28 14.96
C ASP A 437 30.67 5.98 14.19
N GLU A 438 29.75 5.17 14.71
CA GLU A 438 29.31 3.94 14.07
C GLU A 438 28.55 4.25 12.77
N ILE A 439 28.96 3.58 11.68
CA ILE A 439 28.24 3.60 10.40
C ILE A 439 27.19 2.49 10.41
N THR A 440 26.00 2.78 9.88
CA THR A 440 24.95 1.77 9.67
C THR A 440 24.75 1.51 8.19
N ILE A 441 24.81 0.24 7.77
CA ILE A 441 24.53 -0.14 6.39
C ILE A 441 23.04 0.09 6.08
N PRO A 442 22.71 0.89 5.06
CA PRO A 442 21.32 1.18 4.71
C PRO A 442 20.66 0.01 3.98
N SER A 443 19.35 0.13 3.75
CA SER A 443 18.64 -0.69 2.78
C SER A 443 19.08 -0.32 1.35
N THR A 444 19.85 -1.17 0.68
CA THR A 444 20.54 -0.86 -0.58
C THR A 444 20.76 -2.10 -1.45
N TYR A 445 21.05 -1.87 -2.74
CA TYR A 445 21.57 -2.90 -3.65
C TYR A 445 23.10 -2.81 -3.80
N ASP A 446 23.68 -1.67 -3.44
CA ASP A 446 25.09 -1.36 -3.65
C ASP A 446 25.91 -1.58 -2.38
N THR A 447 27.08 -2.19 -2.55
CA THR A 447 28.09 -2.28 -1.51
C THR A 447 28.53 -0.90 -1.05
N GLN A 448 28.98 -0.81 0.19
CA GLN A 448 29.46 0.44 0.79
C GLN A 448 30.99 0.45 0.88
N ILE A 449 31.59 1.62 1.00
CA ILE A 449 33.02 1.78 1.24
C ILE A 449 33.21 2.47 2.59
N LEU A 450 34.03 1.85 3.44
CA LEU A 450 34.55 2.49 4.65
C LEU A 450 35.74 3.37 4.26
N ILE A 451 35.61 4.68 4.42
CA ILE A 451 36.73 5.62 4.33
C ILE A 451 37.24 5.83 5.75
N ALA A 452 38.38 5.21 6.07
CA ALA A 452 38.96 5.24 7.40
C ALA A 452 40.27 6.05 7.42
N GLY A 453 40.42 6.90 8.42
CA GLY A 453 41.61 7.69 8.67
C GLY A 453 42.08 7.54 10.10
N ALA A 454 43.39 7.49 10.29
CA ALA A 454 44.01 7.45 11.61
C ALA A 454 45.05 8.56 11.73
N THR A 455 45.05 9.28 12.84
CA THR A 455 45.97 10.39 13.09
C THR A 455 46.61 10.27 14.47
N MET A 456 47.87 10.70 14.57
CA MET A 456 48.55 10.77 15.86
C MET A 456 47.85 11.73 16.81
N THR A 457 47.84 11.38 18.09
CA THR A 457 47.35 12.24 19.17
C THR A 457 48.40 12.40 20.25
N GLY A 458 48.66 13.66 20.63
CA GLY A 458 49.64 14.00 21.65
C GLY A 458 51.08 13.67 21.25
N ASN A 459 51.93 13.49 22.27
CA ASN A 459 53.37 13.26 22.11
C ASN A 459 53.78 11.79 22.39
N ASP A 460 52.81 10.92 22.67
CA ASP A 460 53.07 9.51 22.92
C ASP A 460 53.46 8.81 21.62
N VAL A 461 54.41 7.87 21.71
CA VAL A 461 54.76 7.00 20.58
C VAL A 461 53.56 6.08 20.27
N PRO A 462 52.97 6.17 19.06
CA PRO A 462 51.83 5.34 18.70
C PRO A 462 52.19 3.86 18.69
N SER A 463 51.30 3.04 19.24
CA SER A 463 51.49 1.59 19.35
C SER A 463 50.15 0.86 19.51
N GLY A 464 50.16 -0.45 19.30
CA GLY A 464 48.96 -1.29 19.35
C GLY A 464 48.35 -1.53 17.97
N TYR A 465 47.02 -1.65 17.92
CA TYR A 465 46.29 -1.90 16.68
C TYR A 465 44.96 -1.14 16.65
N LEU A 466 44.58 -0.75 15.44
CA LEU A 466 43.25 -0.25 15.12
C LEU A 466 42.39 -1.44 14.69
N GLU A 467 41.09 -1.33 14.91
CA GLU A 467 40.15 -2.42 14.68
C GLU A 467 38.94 -1.91 13.92
N VAL A 468 38.57 -2.61 12.85
CA VAL A 468 37.24 -2.48 12.25
C VAL A 468 36.37 -3.56 12.87
N VAL A 469 35.26 -3.17 13.50
CA VAL A 469 34.28 -4.07 14.13
C VAL A 469 32.99 -3.98 13.34
N ILE A 470 32.55 -5.11 12.83
CA ILE A 470 31.27 -5.25 12.11
C ILE A 470 30.32 -6.07 12.99
N THR A 471 29.16 -5.51 13.31
CA THR A 471 28.09 -6.20 14.05
C THR A 471 26.85 -6.30 13.18
N THR A 472 26.45 -7.50 12.78
CA THR A 472 25.28 -7.72 11.92
C THR A 472 23.97 -7.72 12.73
N PRO A 473 22.79 -7.63 12.08
CA PRO A 473 21.50 -7.49 12.78
C PRO A 473 21.16 -8.64 13.73
N ASP A 474 21.69 -9.84 13.49
CA ASP A 474 21.58 -11.03 14.35
C ASP A 474 22.57 -11.02 15.53
N GLY A 475 23.39 -9.97 15.68
CA GLY A 475 24.35 -9.80 16.75
C GLY A 475 25.71 -10.49 16.52
N LEU A 476 25.97 -11.06 15.34
CA LEU A 476 27.29 -11.60 15.03
C LEU A 476 28.32 -10.47 14.89
N VAL A 477 29.40 -10.57 15.68
CA VAL A 477 30.50 -9.59 15.69
C VAL A 477 31.72 -10.16 14.98
N THR A 478 32.22 -9.44 13.97
CA THR A 478 33.47 -9.74 13.26
C THR A 478 34.45 -8.59 13.44
N SER A 479 35.68 -8.89 13.84
CA SER A 479 36.73 -7.89 14.04
C SER A 479 37.94 -8.10 13.13
N MET A 480 38.44 -7.04 12.53
CA MET A 480 39.58 -7.04 11.62
C MET A 480 40.62 -6.00 12.02
N MET A 481 41.87 -6.45 12.21
CA MET A 481 42.92 -5.64 12.83
C MET A 481 43.92 -5.04 11.84
N THR A 482 44.30 -3.79 12.07
CA THR A 482 45.38 -3.06 11.39
C THR A 482 46.42 -2.64 12.42
N ARG A 483 47.66 -3.12 12.30
CA ARG A 483 48.73 -2.81 13.24
C ARG A 483 49.28 -1.40 13.01
N ILE A 484 49.77 -0.76 14.07
CA ILE A 484 50.50 0.50 13.96
C ILE A 484 51.99 0.19 13.88
N SER A 485 52.70 0.76 12.91
CA SER A 485 54.15 0.58 12.81
C SER A 485 54.89 1.26 13.96
N SER A 486 56.12 0.86 14.24
CA SER A 486 56.98 1.55 15.23
C SER A 486 57.75 2.71 14.58
N PRO A 487 58.08 3.78 15.33
CA PRO A 487 59.01 4.79 14.86
C PRO A 487 60.39 4.19 14.57
N PRO A 488 61.17 4.77 13.64
CA PRO A 488 62.58 4.39 13.49
C PRO A 488 63.34 4.67 14.79
N PRO A 489 64.35 3.83 15.15
CA PRO A 489 65.15 4.06 16.34
C PRO A 489 65.85 5.41 16.27
N THR A 490 65.70 6.24 17.31
CA THR A 490 66.45 7.49 17.44
C THR A 490 67.94 7.16 17.62
N ILE A 491 68.76 7.41 16.60
CA ILE A 491 70.21 7.36 16.73
C ILE A 491 70.61 8.55 17.62
N PRO A 492 71.22 8.35 18.80
CA PRO A 492 71.69 9.47 19.60
C PRO A 492 72.75 10.24 18.79
N THR A 493 72.53 11.53 18.59
CA THR A 493 73.57 12.42 18.05
C THR A 493 74.78 12.34 18.96
N PRO A 494 76.00 12.14 18.43
CA PRO A 494 77.21 12.15 19.24
C PRO A 494 77.27 13.45 20.04
N ASN A 495 77.53 13.35 21.35
CA ASN A 495 77.78 14.54 22.18
C ASN A 495 78.85 15.41 21.49
N PRO A 496 78.68 16.75 21.43
CA PRO A 496 79.71 17.61 20.88
C PRO A 496 81.00 17.40 21.67
N THR A 497 82.06 17.02 20.95
CA THR A 497 83.41 16.86 21.50
C THR A 497 83.79 18.15 22.23
N PRO A 498 84.25 18.10 23.49
CA PRO A 498 84.66 19.31 24.20
C PRO A 498 85.83 19.96 23.43
N THR A 499 85.66 21.22 23.06
CA THR A 499 86.72 22.05 22.50
C THR A 499 87.90 22.11 23.50
N PRO A 500 89.16 21.89 23.07
CA PRO A 500 90.30 22.06 23.95
C PRO A 500 90.39 23.52 24.40
N ASN A 501 90.64 23.75 25.69
CA ASN A 501 90.98 25.07 26.19
C ASN A 501 92.22 25.61 25.47
N PRO A 502 92.25 26.90 25.08
CA PRO A 502 93.45 27.51 24.54
C PRO A 502 94.48 27.72 25.67
N GLU A 503 95.71 27.26 25.44
CA GLU A 503 96.91 27.74 26.16
C GLU A 503 97.48 29.00 25.51
#